data_AF-A0A7G2ILR4-F1
#
_entry.id   AF-A0A7G2ILR4-F1
#
_cell.length_a   1.000
_cell.length_b   1.000
_cell.length_c   1.000
_cell.angle_alpha   90.00
_cell.angle_beta   90.00
_cell.angle_gamma   90.00
#
_symmetry.space_group_name_H-M   'P 1'
#
loop_
_entity.id
_entity.type
_entity.pdbx_description
1 polymer ?
#
loop_
_entity_poly.entity_id
_entity_poly.type
_entity_poly.pdbx_seq_one_letter_code
_entity_poly.pdbx_strand_id
1 'polypeptide(L)'
;MTITKLAWRDLVPDTDSYQEVFAQPHVTDDTDTLLSDTQPRLQFALEQLLQHWTTSSFMLVKAPEELEYLNLIAKAARPLHTDAGSLTGGHYDISGHTIRYRTAEKAEDNFATLTQVVSADWAEAEQLFGCLRQFNGEITLQPGLVHQANGGVLVISLRTLLAQPLLWMRLKAIVSHERF
;
A
#
# COMPACT_ATOMS: atom_id res chain seq x y z
N MET A 1 4.22 21.28 57.31
CA MET A 1 4.42 21.05 55.87
C MET A 1 3.35 21.84 55.12
N THR A 2 3.77 22.79 54.30
CA THR A 2 2.85 23.69 53.58
C THR A 2 2.77 23.20 52.13
N ILE A 3 1.61 22.72 51.71
CA ILE A 3 1.37 22.29 50.33
C ILE A 3 1.07 23.54 49.50
N THR A 4 2.00 23.90 48.61
CA THR A 4 1.82 24.97 47.63
C THR A 4 0.91 24.44 46.51
N LYS A 5 -0.33 24.90 46.44
CA LYS A 5 -1.24 24.60 45.32
C LYS A 5 -0.92 25.56 44.17
N LEU A 6 -0.35 25.04 43.09
CA LEU A 6 -0.20 25.77 41.83
C LEU A 6 -1.57 25.90 41.15
N ALA A 7 -1.81 27.04 40.49
CA ALA A 7 -3.00 27.21 39.68
C ALA A 7 -2.83 26.45 38.36
N TRP A 8 -3.93 25.99 37.75
CA TRP A 8 -3.87 25.20 36.51
C TRP A 8 -3.13 25.90 35.36
N ARG A 9 -3.14 27.24 35.36
CA ARG A 9 -2.44 28.08 34.38
C ARG A 9 -0.92 27.97 34.50
N ASP A 10 -0.41 27.66 35.69
CA ASP A 10 1.02 27.48 35.96
C ASP A 10 1.50 26.06 35.58
N LEU A 11 0.59 25.20 35.10
CA LEU A 11 0.88 23.84 34.65
C LEU A 11 0.91 23.71 33.12
N VAL A 12 0.65 24.79 32.39
CA VAL A 12 0.70 24.80 30.93
C VAL A 12 2.14 25.10 30.49
N PRO A 13 2.67 24.43 29.45
CA PRO A 13 3.98 24.77 28.90
C PRO A 13 4.03 26.25 28.50
N ASP A 14 5.10 26.95 28.86
CA ASP A 14 5.34 28.30 28.37
C ASP A 14 5.61 28.25 26.87
N THR A 15 4.65 28.75 26.09
CA THR A 15 4.72 28.79 24.62
C THR A 15 5.04 30.18 24.08
N ASP A 16 5.30 31.17 24.94
CA ASP A 16 5.45 32.58 24.51
C ASP A 16 6.63 32.75 23.55
N SER A 17 7.72 32.03 23.75
CA SER A 17 8.88 32.02 22.83
C SER A 17 8.63 31.37 21.48
N TYR A 18 7.50 30.67 21.31
CA TYR A 18 7.14 29.95 20.09
C TYR A 18 5.93 30.55 19.38
N GLN A 19 5.34 31.63 19.92
CA GLN A 19 4.18 32.30 19.31
C GLN A 19 4.46 32.73 17.87
N GLU A 20 5.67 33.22 17.57
CA GLU A 20 6.07 33.60 16.20
C GLU A 20 6.15 32.39 15.26
N VAL A 21 6.54 31.21 15.75
CA VAL A 21 6.60 29.96 14.97
C VAL A 21 5.19 29.47 14.62
N PHE A 22 4.25 29.57 15.57
CA PHE A 22 2.86 29.17 15.35
C PHE A 22 2.04 30.21 14.55
N ALA A 23 2.42 31.49 14.62
CA ALA A 23 1.78 32.57 13.87
C ALA A 23 2.24 32.65 12.41
N GLN A 24 3.35 32.00 12.05
CA GLN A 24 3.73 31.84 10.65
C GLN A 24 2.65 31.04 9.94
N PRO A 25 2.05 31.58 8.85
CA PRO A 25 1.19 30.77 8.00
C PRO A 25 2.07 29.66 7.48
N HIS A 26 1.90 28.45 8.02
CA HIS A 26 2.46 27.27 7.39
C HIS A 26 1.78 27.25 6.02
N VAL A 27 2.50 27.73 5.01
CA VAL A 27 2.16 27.41 3.65
C VAL A 27 2.18 25.90 3.67
N THR A 28 1.00 25.30 3.51
CA THR A 28 0.83 23.90 3.22
C THR A 28 1.41 23.64 1.83
N ASP A 29 2.69 23.97 1.63
CA ASP A 29 3.47 23.59 0.49
C ASP A 29 3.76 22.11 0.70
N ASP A 30 2.89 21.32 0.06
CA ASP A 30 3.03 19.91 -0.24
C ASP A 30 3.68 19.06 0.85
N THR A 31 2.82 18.41 1.64
CA THR A 31 3.10 17.21 2.45
C THR A 31 4.03 16.17 1.77
N ASP A 32 4.18 16.24 0.46
CA ASP A 32 5.03 15.37 -0.35
C ASP A 32 6.53 15.61 -0.10
N THR A 33 6.95 16.79 0.37
CA THR A 33 8.35 17.08 0.75
C THR A 33 8.71 16.64 2.17
N LEU A 34 7.73 16.51 3.06
CA LEU A 34 7.98 16.17 4.47
C LEU A 34 8.65 14.79 4.64
N LEU A 35 8.30 13.81 3.81
CA LEU A 35 8.88 12.47 3.95
C LEU A 35 10.30 12.40 3.39
N SER A 36 10.59 13.07 2.26
CA SER A 36 11.95 13.13 1.71
C SER A 36 12.91 13.82 2.67
N ASP A 37 12.43 14.85 3.38
CA ASP A 37 13.25 15.62 4.31
C ASP A 37 13.46 14.89 5.64
N THR A 38 12.43 14.24 6.17
CA THR A 38 12.51 13.54 7.46
C THR A 38 13.05 12.12 7.36
N GLN A 39 12.79 11.41 6.24
CA GLN A 39 13.15 10.01 6.01
C GLN A 39 13.83 9.81 4.64
N PRO A 40 14.96 10.48 4.36
CA PRO A 40 15.64 10.43 3.06
C PRO A 40 16.09 9.01 2.67
N ARG A 41 16.39 8.15 3.65
CA ARG A 41 16.76 6.75 3.40
C ARG A 41 15.58 5.90 2.90
N LEU A 42 14.38 6.15 3.41
CA LEU A 42 13.17 5.47 2.96
C LEU A 42 12.85 5.91 1.53
N GLN A 43 12.87 7.22 1.29
CA GLN A 43 12.67 7.80 -0.02
C GLN A 43 13.61 7.20 -1.07
N PHE A 44 14.92 7.22 -0.81
CA PHE A 44 15.91 6.63 -1.71
C PHE A 44 15.66 5.13 -1.96
N ALA A 45 15.29 4.37 -0.93
CA ALA A 45 15.02 2.95 -1.09
C ALA A 45 13.75 2.67 -1.90
N LEU A 46 12.71 3.50 -1.79
CA LEU A 46 11.51 3.44 -2.65
C LEU A 46 11.86 3.75 -4.11
N GLU A 47 12.69 4.78 -4.35
CA GLU A 47 13.19 5.11 -5.69
C GLU A 47 13.94 3.94 -6.31
N GLN A 48 14.82 3.28 -5.55
CA GLN A 48 15.56 2.11 -6.03
C GLN A 48 14.65 0.91 -6.30
N LEU A 49 13.65 0.66 -5.44
CA LEU A 49 12.69 -0.42 -5.63
C LEU A 49 11.90 -0.28 -6.93
N LEU A 50 11.54 0.95 -7.28
CA LEU A 50 10.68 1.29 -8.42
C LEU A 50 11.46 1.51 -9.73
N GLN A 51 12.78 1.40 -9.71
CA GLN A 51 13.59 1.46 -10.92
C GLN A 51 13.51 0.15 -11.73
N HIS A 52 13.50 0.31 -13.06
CA HIS A 52 13.40 -0.78 -14.04
C HIS A 52 14.47 -1.87 -13.93
N TRP A 53 15.58 -1.60 -13.22
CA TRP A 53 16.73 -2.50 -13.09
C TRP A 53 16.97 -3.00 -11.66
N THR A 54 15.95 -2.91 -10.80
CA THR A 54 16.08 -3.43 -9.43
C THR A 54 16.39 -4.93 -9.46
N THR A 55 17.28 -5.35 -8.56
CA THR A 55 17.63 -6.76 -8.38
C THR A 55 16.57 -7.51 -7.56
N SER A 56 15.64 -6.79 -6.92
CA SER A 56 14.59 -7.41 -6.10
C SER A 56 13.27 -6.64 -6.18
N SER A 57 12.18 -7.39 -6.31
CA SER A 57 10.80 -6.89 -6.22
C SER A 57 10.29 -6.78 -4.77
N PHE A 58 11.17 -7.00 -3.78
CA PHE A 58 10.81 -6.97 -2.37
C PHE A 58 11.58 -5.89 -1.61
N MET A 59 10.88 -5.20 -0.72
CA MET A 59 11.45 -4.25 0.23
C MET A 59 10.84 -4.49 1.60
N LEU A 60 11.67 -4.54 2.63
CA LEU A 60 11.23 -4.58 4.02
C LEU A 60 11.40 -3.21 4.65
N VAL A 61 10.29 -2.61 5.07
CA VAL A 61 10.27 -1.31 5.74
C VAL A 61 10.07 -1.50 7.23
N LYS A 62 10.97 -0.93 8.03
CA LYS A 62 10.81 -0.91 9.49
C LYS A 62 9.96 0.31 9.89
N ALA A 63 8.67 0.09 10.07
CA ALA A 63 7.72 1.11 10.52
C ALA A 63 6.69 0.48 11.49
N PRO A 64 5.97 1.29 12.29
CA PRO A 64 4.73 0.83 12.90
C PRO A 64 3.79 0.33 11.80
N GLU A 65 3.15 -0.82 12.03
CA GLU A 65 2.29 -1.47 11.03
C GLU A 65 0.83 -1.01 11.14
N GLU A 66 0.63 0.27 11.45
CA GLU A 66 -0.69 0.90 11.49
C GLU A 66 -1.07 1.39 10.08
N LEU A 67 -2.37 1.50 9.82
CA LEU A 67 -2.89 1.84 8.49
C LEU A 67 -2.35 3.18 7.98
N GLU A 68 -2.17 4.16 8.87
CA GLU A 68 -1.65 5.49 8.58
C GLU A 68 -0.22 5.42 8.03
N TYR A 69 0.65 4.61 8.62
CA TYR A 69 2.03 4.45 8.16
C TYR A 69 2.10 3.69 6.83
N LEU A 70 1.27 2.65 6.65
CA LEU A 70 1.17 1.95 5.37
C LEU A 70 0.70 2.89 4.26
N ASN A 71 -0.28 3.75 4.55
CA ASN A 71 -0.78 4.76 3.62
C ASN A 71 0.25 5.87 3.36
N LEU A 72 1.05 6.25 4.35
CA LEU A 72 2.15 7.20 4.18
C LEU A 72 3.20 6.65 3.22
N ILE A 73 3.62 5.39 3.42
CA ILE A 73 4.57 4.69 2.53
C ILE A 73 3.97 4.57 1.13
N ALA A 74 2.70 4.16 1.02
CA ALA A 74 2.01 4.04 -0.25
C ALA A 74 1.92 5.39 -0.98
N LYS A 75 1.61 6.47 -0.25
CA LYS A 75 1.55 7.84 -0.81
C LYS A 75 2.92 8.26 -1.35
N ALA A 76 4.01 7.95 -0.65
CA ALA A 76 5.36 8.26 -1.10
C ALA A 76 5.82 7.44 -2.30
N ALA A 77 5.34 6.19 -2.44
CA ALA A 77 5.66 5.34 -3.58
C ALA A 77 4.93 5.77 -4.87
N ARG A 78 3.69 6.28 -4.77
CA ARG A 78 2.88 6.69 -5.93
C ARG A 78 3.58 7.63 -6.93
N PRO A 79 4.19 8.76 -6.53
CA PRO A 79 4.82 9.68 -7.47
C PRO A 79 6.07 9.12 -8.15
N LEU A 80 6.63 8.02 -7.63
CA LEU A 80 7.85 7.41 -8.15
C LEU A 80 7.60 6.44 -9.32
N HIS A 81 6.33 6.13 -9.63
CA HIS A 81 5.97 5.32 -10.79
C HIS A 81 6.10 6.11 -12.10
N THR A 82 6.95 5.64 -13.02
CA THR A 82 7.08 6.22 -14.37
C THR A 82 5.90 5.87 -15.28
N ASP A 83 5.27 4.71 -15.07
CA ASP A 83 4.16 4.18 -15.87
C ASP A 83 2.81 4.23 -15.11
N ALA A 84 2.63 5.22 -14.24
CA ALA A 84 1.38 5.40 -13.51
C ALA A 84 0.19 5.50 -14.49
N GLY A 85 -0.80 4.62 -14.32
CA GLY A 85 -1.95 4.56 -15.22
C GLY A 85 -1.81 3.64 -16.44
N SER A 86 -0.72 2.87 -16.56
CA SER A 86 -0.64 1.80 -17.58
C SER A 86 -1.64 0.68 -17.28
N LEU A 87 -2.35 0.22 -18.30
CA LEU A 87 -3.34 -0.86 -18.17
C LEU A 87 -2.63 -2.22 -18.14
N THR A 88 -2.85 -2.99 -17.08
CA THR A 88 -2.30 -4.34 -16.90
C THR A 88 -3.38 -5.33 -16.51
N GLY A 89 -3.04 -6.62 -16.61
CA GLY A 89 -3.96 -7.71 -16.32
C GLY A 89 -4.82 -8.13 -17.52
N GLY A 90 -6.04 -8.57 -17.25
CA GLY A 90 -6.87 -9.17 -18.27
C GLY A 90 -8.34 -9.26 -17.95
N HIS A 91 -9.05 -9.92 -18.85
CA HIS A 91 -10.45 -10.25 -18.70
C HIS A 91 -10.65 -11.75 -18.79
N TYR A 92 -11.39 -12.29 -17.83
CA TYR A 92 -11.85 -13.67 -17.86
C TYR A 92 -13.30 -13.74 -18.32
N ASP A 93 -13.51 -14.31 -19.49
CA ASP A 93 -14.83 -14.65 -20.02
C ASP A 93 -15.23 -16.04 -19.52
N ILE A 94 -16.32 -16.10 -18.76
CA ILE A 94 -16.84 -17.33 -18.17
C ILE A 94 -18.12 -17.73 -18.91
N SER A 95 -18.09 -18.89 -19.58
CA SER A 95 -19.24 -19.45 -20.29
C SER A 95 -19.47 -20.89 -19.82
N GLY A 96 -20.33 -21.05 -18.82
CA GLY A 96 -20.57 -22.33 -18.15
C GLY A 96 -19.29 -22.85 -17.49
N HIS A 97 -18.73 -23.93 -18.06
CA HIS A 97 -17.48 -24.55 -17.57
C HIS A 97 -16.24 -24.12 -18.35
N THR A 98 -16.39 -23.23 -19.35
CA THR A 98 -15.25 -22.73 -20.14
C THR A 98 -14.83 -21.37 -19.61
N ILE A 99 -13.56 -21.23 -19.26
CA ILE A 99 -12.93 -19.97 -18.85
C ILE A 99 -11.93 -19.58 -19.93
N ARG A 100 -12.07 -18.38 -20.50
CA ARG A 100 -11.13 -17.84 -21.48
C ARG A 100 -10.50 -16.58 -20.92
N TYR A 101 -9.19 -16.45 -21.08
CA TYR A 101 -8.44 -15.26 -20.72
C TYR A 101 -8.15 -14.45 -21.98
N ARG A 102 -8.37 -13.14 -21.91
CA ARG A 102 -7.88 -12.15 -22.88
C ARG A 102 -7.15 -11.03 -22.15
N THR A 103 -6.18 -10.41 -22.84
CA THR A 103 -5.50 -9.22 -22.31
C THR A 103 -6.51 -8.08 -22.08
N ALA A 104 -6.24 -7.26 -21.08
CA ALA A 104 -7.09 -6.13 -20.74
C ALA A 104 -7.10 -5.11 -21.89
N GLU A 105 -8.29 -4.71 -22.31
CA GLU A 105 -8.49 -3.64 -23.29
C GLU A 105 -9.07 -2.38 -22.64
N LYS A 106 -9.78 -2.57 -21.52
CA LYS A 106 -10.44 -1.50 -20.78
C LYS A 106 -10.18 -1.64 -19.29
N ALA A 107 -10.26 -0.52 -18.56
CA ALA A 107 -10.08 -0.51 -17.11
C ALA A 107 -11.20 -1.25 -16.36
N GLU A 108 -12.38 -1.42 -16.99
CA GLU A 108 -13.51 -2.12 -16.40
C GLU A 108 -13.48 -3.65 -16.58
N ASP A 109 -12.44 -4.17 -17.26
CA ASP A 109 -12.23 -5.61 -17.37
C ASP A 109 -11.99 -6.23 -15.98
N ASN A 110 -12.54 -7.42 -15.71
CA ASN A 110 -12.72 -7.96 -14.35
C ASN A 110 -11.43 -8.24 -13.55
N PHE A 111 -10.29 -8.38 -14.24
CA PHE A 111 -8.95 -8.53 -13.65
C PHE A 111 -7.98 -7.49 -14.23
N ALA A 112 -8.50 -6.41 -14.81
CA ALA A 112 -7.69 -5.31 -15.27
C ALA A 112 -7.43 -4.34 -14.11
N THR A 113 -6.23 -3.80 -14.09
CA THR A 113 -5.84 -2.77 -13.14
C THR A 113 -4.98 -1.73 -13.84
N LEU A 114 -5.13 -0.49 -13.42
CA LEU A 114 -4.17 0.56 -13.74
C LEU A 114 -3.02 0.47 -12.75
N THR A 115 -1.79 0.60 -13.22
CA THR A 115 -0.59 0.63 -12.37
C THR A 115 -0.81 1.59 -11.19
N GLN A 116 -0.85 1.02 -9.98
CA GLN A 116 -1.19 1.74 -8.76
C GLN A 116 -0.50 1.14 -7.51
N VAL A 117 -0.54 1.89 -6.41
CA VAL A 117 -0.03 1.43 -5.12
C VAL A 117 -1.20 1.09 -4.21
N VAL A 118 -1.28 -0.18 -3.80
CA VAL A 118 -2.33 -0.73 -2.94
C VAL A 118 -1.73 -1.04 -1.57
N SER A 119 -2.43 -0.68 -0.51
CA SER A 119 -2.03 -0.96 0.88
C SER A 119 -3.02 -1.90 1.57
N ALA A 120 -2.51 -2.78 2.44
CA ALA A 120 -3.33 -3.63 3.30
C ALA A 120 -2.67 -3.83 4.67
N ASP A 121 -3.34 -3.40 5.73
CA ASP A 121 -2.93 -3.66 7.11
C ASP A 121 -3.24 -5.11 7.49
N TRP A 122 -4.42 -5.62 7.13
CA TRP A 122 -4.85 -7.01 7.29
C TRP A 122 -5.48 -7.52 5.99
N ALA A 123 -5.23 -8.79 5.67
CA ALA A 123 -5.83 -9.45 4.52
C ALA A 123 -5.95 -10.95 4.75
N GLU A 124 -7.12 -11.50 4.43
CA GLU A 124 -7.34 -12.93 4.33
C GLU A 124 -6.91 -13.47 2.97
N ALA A 125 -6.81 -14.80 2.85
CA ALA A 125 -6.37 -15.46 1.62
C ALA A 125 -7.22 -15.07 0.39
N GLU A 126 -8.54 -15.00 0.51
CA GLU A 126 -9.44 -14.59 -0.59
C GLU A 126 -9.27 -13.11 -0.97
N GLN A 127 -8.96 -12.25 0.01
CA GLN A 127 -8.76 -10.82 -0.23
C GLN A 127 -7.42 -10.58 -0.91
N LEU A 128 -6.36 -11.28 -0.47
CA LEU A 128 -5.03 -11.12 -1.05
C LEU A 128 -4.93 -11.77 -2.44
N PHE A 129 -5.39 -13.01 -2.58
CA PHE A 129 -5.21 -13.82 -3.80
C PHE A 129 -6.44 -13.88 -4.69
N GLY A 130 -7.55 -13.25 -4.33
CA GLY A 130 -8.81 -13.40 -5.05
C GLY A 130 -9.46 -14.75 -4.75
N CYS A 131 -10.64 -14.97 -5.33
CA CYS A 131 -11.35 -16.23 -5.16
C CYS A 131 -12.16 -16.60 -6.39
N LEU A 132 -12.37 -17.91 -6.54
CA LEU A 132 -13.34 -18.50 -7.44
C LEU A 132 -14.53 -18.93 -6.59
N ARG A 133 -15.72 -18.45 -6.93
CA ARG A 133 -16.97 -18.82 -6.27
C ARG A 133 -17.86 -19.54 -7.27
N GLN A 134 -18.45 -20.64 -6.83
CA GLN A 134 -19.43 -21.39 -7.62
C GLN A 134 -20.74 -21.42 -6.88
N PHE A 135 -21.81 -20.94 -7.52
CA PHE A 135 -23.15 -20.96 -6.97
C PHE A 135 -24.16 -21.33 -8.06
N ASN A 136 -25.01 -22.31 -7.81
CA ASN A 136 -26.01 -22.80 -8.76
C ASN A 136 -25.46 -23.17 -10.16
N GLY A 137 -24.22 -23.67 -10.22
CA GLY A 137 -23.56 -24.03 -11.49
C GLY A 137 -22.93 -22.85 -12.24
N GLU A 138 -23.06 -21.63 -11.73
CA GLU A 138 -22.40 -20.44 -12.26
C GLU A 138 -21.08 -20.21 -11.53
N ILE A 139 -20.01 -20.00 -12.30
CA ILE A 139 -18.67 -19.69 -11.79
C ILE A 139 -18.49 -18.18 -11.85
N THR A 140 -18.03 -17.60 -10.75
CA THR A 140 -17.67 -16.19 -10.64
C THR A 140 -16.24 -16.08 -10.12
N LEU A 141 -15.49 -15.14 -10.68
CA LEU A 141 -14.11 -14.87 -10.30
C LEU A 141 -14.05 -13.48 -9.68
N GLN A 142 -13.33 -13.35 -8.58
CA GLN A 142 -13.11 -12.08 -7.90
C GLN A 142 -11.61 -11.80 -7.80
N PRO A 143 -11.13 -10.63 -8.28
CA PRO A 143 -9.74 -10.25 -8.14
C PRO A 143 -9.39 -9.95 -6.67
N GLY A 144 -8.19 -10.36 -6.29
CA GLY A 144 -7.57 -10.02 -5.00
C GLY A 144 -6.61 -8.84 -5.09
N LEU A 145 -6.05 -8.44 -3.95
CA LEU A 145 -5.08 -7.34 -3.84
C LEU A 145 -3.83 -7.55 -4.70
N VAL A 146 -3.34 -8.80 -4.83
CA VAL A 146 -2.21 -9.09 -5.71
C VAL A 146 -2.54 -8.73 -7.16
N HIS A 147 -3.74 -9.08 -7.62
CA HIS A 147 -4.19 -8.74 -8.97
C HIS A 147 -4.36 -7.22 -9.16
N GLN A 148 -4.89 -6.53 -8.14
CA GLN A 148 -5.07 -5.08 -8.18
C GLN A 148 -3.73 -4.32 -8.16
N ALA A 149 -2.71 -4.89 -7.54
CA ALA A 149 -1.36 -4.35 -7.50
C ALA A 149 -0.49 -4.77 -8.70
N ASN A 150 -1.02 -5.52 -9.67
CA ASN A 150 -0.27 -5.89 -10.87
C ASN A 150 0.24 -4.64 -11.60
N GLY A 151 1.50 -4.69 -12.04
CA GLY A 151 2.20 -3.55 -12.63
C GLY A 151 2.57 -2.43 -11.65
N GLY A 152 2.14 -2.52 -10.39
CA GLY A 152 2.33 -1.50 -9.36
C GLY A 152 3.03 -2.03 -8.11
N VAL A 153 2.60 -1.57 -6.93
CA VAL A 153 3.18 -1.95 -5.63
C VAL A 153 2.09 -2.38 -4.66
N LEU A 154 2.35 -3.49 -3.97
CA LEU A 154 1.57 -3.93 -2.82
C LEU A 154 2.35 -3.63 -1.53
N VAL A 155 1.80 -2.75 -0.69
CA VAL A 155 2.29 -2.48 0.66
C VAL A 155 1.46 -3.28 1.65
N ILE A 156 2.05 -4.31 2.25
CA ILE A 156 1.34 -5.19 3.20
C ILE A 156 2.07 -5.25 4.54
N SER A 157 1.31 -5.26 5.64
CA SER A 157 1.86 -5.45 6.97
C SER A 157 2.57 -6.81 7.10
N LEU A 158 3.77 -6.82 7.67
CA LEU A 158 4.50 -8.06 7.91
C LEU A 158 3.80 -8.93 8.96
N ARG A 159 3.16 -8.34 9.98
CA ARG A 159 2.32 -9.08 10.94
C ARG A 159 1.23 -9.90 10.26
N THR A 160 0.59 -9.39 9.23
CA THR A 160 -0.45 -10.14 8.50
C THR A 160 0.12 -11.41 7.87
N LEU A 161 1.31 -11.30 7.29
CA LEU A 161 2.03 -12.45 6.73
C LEU A 161 2.50 -13.43 7.82
N LEU A 162 2.98 -12.92 8.96
CA LEU A 162 3.49 -13.74 10.07
C LEU A 162 2.38 -14.42 10.86
N ALA A 163 1.23 -13.78 11.02
CA ALA A 163 0.06 -14.35 11.67
C ALA A 163 -0.52 -15.53 10.86
N GLN A 164 -0.26 -15.56 9.55
CA GLN A 164 -0.78 -16.56 8.62
C GLN A 164 0.35 -17.16 7.75
N PRO A 165 1.16 -18.10 8.25
CA PRO A 165 2.34 -18.60 7.53
C PRO A 165 2.07 -19.18 6.14
N LEU A 166 0.89 -19.79 5.94
CA LEU A 166 0.47 -20.31 4.63
C LEU A 166 0.25 -19.19 3.61
N LEU A 167 -0.25 -18.03 4.04
CA LEU A 167 -0.46 -16.86 3.20
C LEU A 167 0.90 -16.33 2.70
N TRP A 168 1.92 -16.25 3.57
CA TRP A 168 3.28 -15.93 3.15
C TRP A 168 3.84 -16.93 2.12
N MET A 169 3.71 -18.24 2.37
CA MET A 169 4.23 -19.26 1.45
C MET A 169 3.60 -19.17 0.06
N ARG A 170 2.28 -18.90 -0.01
CA ARG A 170 1.57 -18.71 -1.27
C ARG A 170 1.99 -17.43 -1.98
N LEU A 171 2.08 -16.31 -1.26
CA LEU A 171 2.54 -15.04 -1.83
C LEU A 171 3.95 -15.16 -2.38
N LYS A 172 4.86 -15.77 -1.61
CA LYS A 172 6.23 -16.06 -2.06
C LYS A 172 6.22 -16.92 -3.32
N ALA A 173 5.40 -17.98 -3.37
CA ALA A 173 5.33 -18.85 -4.55
C ALA A 173 4.82 -18.10 -5.79
N ILE A 174 3.78 -17.27 -5.65
CA ILE A 174 3.21 -16.46 -6.73
C ILE A 174 4.27 -15.52 -7.31
N VAL A 175 4.94 -14.74 -6.46
CA VAL A 175 5.95 -13.77 -6.90
C VAL A 175 7.20 -14.46 -7.45
N SER A 176 7.66 -15.55 -6.82
CA SER A 176 8.89 -16.25 -7.26
C SER A 176 8.72 -16.99 -8.59
N HIS A 177 7.50 -17.39 -8.94
CA HIS A 177 7.21 -18.11 -10.18
C HIS A 177 6.52 -17.24 -11.23
N GLU A 178 6.28 -15.96 -10.92
CA GLU A 178 5.54 -15.01 -11.76
C GLU A 178 4.17 -15.57 -12.23
N ARG A 179 3.48 -16.30 -11.33
CA ARG A 179 2.17 -16.89 -11.60
C ARG A 179 1.08 -16.05 -10.95
N PHE A 180 0.74 -14.95 -11.63
CA PHE A 180 -0.31 -14.01 -11.27
C PHE A 180 -1.64 -14.37 -11.93
#